data_AF-A0A7C1JLS7-F1
#
_entry.id   AF-A0A7C1JLS7-F1
#
_cell.length_a   1.000
_cell.length_b   1.000
_cell.length_c   1.000
_cell.angle_alpha   90.00
_cell.angle_beta   90.00
_cell.angle_gamma   90.00
#
_symmetry.space_group_name_H-M   'P 1'
#
loop_
_entity.id
_entity.type
_entity.pdbx_description
1 polymer ?
#
loop_
_entity_poly.entity_id
_entity_poly.type
_entity_poly.pdbx_seq_one_letter_code
_entity_poly.pdbx_strand_id
1 'polypeptide(L)' 'MSIDEILERKIEQTLKSIPLKGEGVLKEIMSIVEKSLIKCVMEKVKNNQSKASKILGLNRNTLRKKLKEYELKI' A
#
# COMPACT_ATOMS: atom_id res chain seq x y z
N MET A 1 16.45 -5.59 14.26
CA MET A 1 15.46 -4.56 13.92
C MET A 1 14.32 -5.25 13.18
N SER A 2 13.12 -5.27 13.75
CA SER A 2 11.96 -5.92 13.14
C SER A 2 11.36 -5.04 12.03
N ILE A 3 10.54 -5.62 11.16
CA ILE A 3 9.75 -4.84 10.18
C ILE A 3 8.85 -3.84 10.90
N ASP A 4 8.30 -4.23 12.05
CA ASP A 4 7.43 -3.39 12.86
C ASP A 4 8.15 -2.13 13.34
N GLU A 5 9.39 -2.26 13.85
CA GLU A 5 10.21 -1.11 14.27
C GLU A 5 10.55 -0.16 13.12
N ILE A 6 10.78 -0.69 11.92
CA ILE A 6 11.03 0.13 10.72
C ILE A 6 9.76 0.91 10.35
N LEU A 7 8.62 0.22 10.39
CA LEU A 7 7.34 0.79 10.01
C LEU A 7 6.90 1.87 11.00
N GLU A 8 7.05 1.64 12.31
CA GLU A 8 6.77 2.61 13.36
C GLU A 8 7.57 3.89 13.17
N ARG A 9 8.89 3.78 12.96
CA ARG A 9 9.75 4.95 12.70
C ARG A 9 9.33 5.72 11.46
N LYS A 10 8.92 5.01 10.40
CA LYS A 10 8.49 5.65 9.15
C LYS A 10 7.15 6.35 9.30
N ILE A 11 6.20 5.71 9.99
CA ILE A 11 4.89 6.30 10.31
C ILE A 11 5.09 7.54 11.18
N GLU A 12 5.94 7.50 12.21
CA GLU A 12 6.23 8.65 13.07
C GLU A 12 6.76 9.85 12.26
N GLN A 13 7.66 9.60 11.30
CA GLN A 13 8.13 10.63 10.37
C GLN A 13 7.00 11.20 9.51
N THR A 14 6.12 10.33 8.98
CA THR A 14 4.99 10.75 8.15
C THR A 14 3.95 11.56 8.95
N LEU A 15 3.64 11.16 10.19
CA LEU A 15 2.72 11.89 11.07
C LEU A 15 3.25 13.27 11.48
N LYS A 16 4.58 13.47 11.52
CA LYS A 16 5.19 14.80 11.72
C LYS A 16 5.00 15.72 10.51
N SER A 17 4.87 15.15 9.32
CA SER A 17 4.72 15.89 8.06
C SER A 17 3.27 16.16 7.64
N ILE A 18 2.29 15.46 8.23
CA ILE A 18 0.88 15.64 7.96
C ILE A 18 0.23 16.32 9.17
N PRO A 19 -0.49 17.44 9.00
CA PRO A 19 -1.22 18.02 10.12
C PRO A 19 -2.29 17.02 10.59
N LEU A 20 -2.18 16.56 11.83
CA LEU A 20 -3.16 15.66 12.50
C LEU A 20 -4.48 16.37 12.84
N LYS A 21 -4.90 17.32 12.00
CA LYS A 21 -6.14 18.07 12.15
C LYS A 21 -7.19 17.44 11.25
N GLY A 22 -7.83 16.38 11.74
CA GLY A 22 -8.97 15.75 11.06
C GLY A 22 -9.21 14.32 11.53
N GLU A 23 -10.43 13.84 11.27
CA GLU A 23 -10.78 12.43 11.38
C GLU A 23 -10.29 11.67 10.14
N GLY A 24 -9.77 10.45 10.30
CA GLY A 24 -9.46 9.56 9.17
C GLY A 24 -7.98 9.28 8.85
N VAL A 25 -7.03 9.73 9.68
CA VAL A 25 -5.59 9.47 9.50
C VAL A 25 -5.28 7.97 9.32
N LEU A 26 -5.98 7.10 10.06
CA LEU A 26 -5.85 5.64 9.90
C LEU A 26 -6.14 5.21 8.45
N LYS A 27 -7.21 5.71 7.84
CA LYS A 27 -7.59 5.37 6.46
C LYS A 27 -6.54 5.85 5.46
N GLU A 28 -5.99 7.04 5.68
CA GLU A 28 -4.96 7.63 4.82
C GLU A 28 -3.67 6.81 4.87
N ILE A 29 -3.16 6.53 6.07
CA ILE A 29 -1.94 5.73 6.26
C ILE A 29 -2.14 4.31 5.72
N MET A 30 -3.28 3.67 6.00
CA MET A 30 -3.57 2.33 5.47
C MET A 30 -3.60 2.32 3.94
N SER A 31 -4.13 3.36 3.31
CA SER A 31 -4.12 3.49 1.84
C SER A 31 -2.71 3.62 1.27
N ILE A 32 -1.82 4.36 1.95
CA ILE A 32 -0.40 4.49 1.55
C ILE A 32 0.33 3.16 1.67
N VAL A 33 0.15 2.45 2.79
CA VAL A 33 0.78 1.15 3.04
C VAL A 33 0.30 0.13 2.01
N GLU A 34 -1.01 0.06 1.79
CA GLU A 34 -1.61 -0.86 0.83
C GLU A 34 -1.14 -0.57 -0.60
N LYS A 35 -1.19 0.69 -1.04
CA LYS A 35 -0.69 1.12 -2.35
C LYS A 35 0.78 0.72 -2.55
N SER A 36 1.61 0.94 -1.54
CA SER A 36 3.05 0.64 -1.60
C SER A 36 3.30 -0.86 -1.73
N LEU A 37 2.61 -1.67 -0.93
CA LEU A 37 2.71 -3.14 -1.00
C LEU A 37 2.27 -3.66 -2.38
N ILE A 38 1.13 -3.19 -2.89
CA ILE A 38 0.61 -3.59 -4.21
C ILE A 38 1.61 -3.23 -5.30
N LYS A 39 2.16 -2.01 -5.29
CA LYS A 39 3.16 -1.57 -6.27
C LYS A 39 4.40 -2.47 -6.24
N CYS A 40 4.98 -2.71 -5.05
CA CYS A 40 6.17 -3.54 -4.90
C CYS A 40 5.95 -4.97 -5.42
N VAL A 41 4.80 -5.58 -5.12
CA VAL A 41 4.49 -6.93 -5.61
C VAL A 41 4.30 -6.95 -7.12
N MET A 42 3.59 -5.96 -7.68
CA MET A 42 3.37 -5.85 -9.13
C MET A 42 4.70 -5.73 -9.89
N GLU A 43 5.61 -4.87 -9.42
CA GLU A 43 6.97 -4.76 -9.97
C GLU A 43 7.73 -6.09 -9.87
N LYS A 44 7.68 -6.75 -8.71
CA LYS A 44 8.34 -8.04 -8.48
C LYS A 44 7.86 -9.13 -9.44
N VAL A 45 6.58 -9.11 -9.83
CA VAL A 45 6.00 -10.08 -10.77
C VAL A 45 5.94 -9.57 -12.21
N LYS A 46 6.65 -8.48 -12.55
CA LYS A 46 6.66 -7.87 -13.90
C LYS A 46 5.25 -7.61 -14.43
N ASN A 47 4.42 -7.00 -13.58
CA ASN A 47 3.03 -6.60 -13.84
C ASN A 47 2.06 -7.74 -14.16
N ASN A 48 2.42 -8.98 -13.84
CA ASN A 48 1.50 -10.11 -13.92
C ASN A 48 0.45 -10.07 -12.79
N GLN A 49 -0.71 -9.46 -13.08
CA GLN A 49 -1.80 -9.29 -12.11
C GLN A 49 -2.31 -10.62 -11.53
N SER A 50 -2.32 -11.71 -12.30
CA SER A 50 -2.73 -13.03 -11.80
C SER A 50 -1.76 -13.54 -10.73
N LYS A 51 -0.45 -13.42 -10.93
CA LYS A 51 0.57 -13.77 -9.93
C LYS A 51 0.49 -12.84 -8.72
N ALA A 52 0.40 -11.53 -8.94
CA ALA A 52 0.30 -10.55 -7.87
C ALA A 52 -0.92 -10.81 -6.98
N SER A 53 -2.09 -11.11 -7.57
CA SER A 53 -3.32 -11.39 -6.81
C SER A 53 -3.17 -12.59 -5.87
N LYS A 54 -2.46 -13.64 -6.30
CA LYS A 54 -2.15 -14.80 -5.46
C LYS A 54 -1.19 -14.46 -4.33
N ILE A 55 -0.13 -13.70 -4.61
CA ILE A 55 0.87 -13.30 -3.59
C ILE A 55 0.25 -12.38 -2.56
N LEU A 56 -0.57 -11.42 -3.00
CA LEU A 56 -1.26 -10.45 -2.13
C LEU A 56 -2.45 -11.07 -1.40
N GLY A 57 -2.86 -12.31 -1.73
CA GLY A 57 -4.08 -12.92 -1.17
C GLY A 57 -5.37 -12.20 -1.56
N LEU A 58 -5.36 -11.47 -2.68
CA LEU A 58 -6.50 -10.69 -3.15
C LEU A 58 -7.24 -11.42 -4.28
N ASN A 59 -8.55 -11.25 -4.34
CA ASN A 59 -9.27 -11.56 -5.58
C ASN A 59 -8.72 -10.68 -6.71
N ARG A 60 -8.52 -11.25 -7.91
CA ARG A 60 -8.02 -10.52 -9.09
C ARG A 60 -8.86 -9.28 -9.42
N ASN A 61 -10.18 -9.35 -9.26
CA ASN A 61 -11.06 -8.21 -9.49
C ASN A 61 -10.83 -7.10 -8.47
N THR A 62 -10.58 -7.45 -7.21
CA THR A 62 -10.23 -6.50 -6.15
C THR A 62 -8.90 -5.84 -6.44
N LEU A 63 -7.86 -6.62 -6.81
CA LEU A 63 -6.57 -6.07 -7.23
C LEU A 63 -6.75 -5.07 -8.38
N ARG A 64 -7.50 -5.45 -9.43
CA ARG A 64 -7.75 -4.56 -10.58
C ARG A 64 -8.43 -3.24 -10.17
N LYS A 65 -9.40 -3.27 -9.25
CA LYS A 65 -10.05 -2.07 -8.70
C LYS A 65 -9.04 -1.20 -7.96
N LYS A 66 -8.21 -1.78 -7.08
CA LYS A 66 -7.19 -1.06 -6.31
C LYS A 66 -6.10 -0.44 -7.20
N LEU A 67 -5.68 -1.13 -8.25
CA LEU A 67 -4.74 -0.57 -9.23
C LEU A 67 -5.29 0.70 -9.88
N LYS A 68 -6.59 0.70 -10.22
CA LYS A 68 -7.27 1.88 -10.78
C LYS A 68 -7.43 2.98 -9.73
N GLU A 69 -7.87 2.64 -8.52
CA GLU A 69 -8.04 3.58 -7.40
C GLU A 69 -6.74 4.31 -7.05
N TYR A 70 -5.62 3.61 -7.08
CA TYR A 70 -4.31 4.18 -6.77
C TYR A 70 -3.56 4.75 -7.97
N GLU A 71 -4.18 4.74 -9.15
CA GLU A 71 -3.62 5.23 -10.42
C GLU A 71 -2.24 4.63 -10.74
N LEU A 72 -2.06 3.34 -10.43
CA LEU A 72 -0.80 2.65 -10.68
C LEU A 72 -0.69 2.26 -12.16
N LYS A 73 0.28 2.85 -12.87
CA LYS A 73 0.61 2.53 -14.27
C LYS A 73 1.54 1.32 -14.31
N ILE A 74 0.98 0.12 -14.44
CA ILE A 74 1.68 -1.16 -14.44
C ILE A 74 1.03 -2.12 -15.44
#